data_AF-A0A432R5J0-F1
#
_entry.id   AF-A0A432R5J0-F1
#
_cell.length_a   1.000
_cell.length_b   1.000
_cell.length_c   1.000
_cell.angle_alpha   90.00
_cell.angle_beta   90.00
_cell.angle_gamma   90.00
#
_symmetry.space_group_name_H-M   'P 1'
#
loop_
_entity.id
_entity.type
_entity.pdbx_description
1 polymer ?
#
loop_
_entity_poly.entity_id
_entity_poly.type
_entity_poly.pdbx_seq_one_letter_code
_entity_poly.pdbx_strand_id
1 'polypeptide(L)'
;MQCKLVAINGRYTHSSLALFHVRNELETNCAELVTEIIQLTIRDPYYEVLLRLAADAPDAIFFTAAVWNSEQIVALLKDLSVLVPSCLLVVGGPQATVVGAALEEGICTVVRGAVEAVEPEFYTDLQNRTLRGYYGRSFFHLQNKEGAFRSPYRESDFGSHLLNRNIYYESSRGCPFSCSYCLSSAENGTVHKSVEQVQEELDQIMHHAPKVLRFVDRTFNDLPERALDLWKLLLSYESATLFHFEIAPDRISEE
;
A
#
# COMPACT_ATOMS: atom_id res chain seq x y z
N MET A 1 -7.81 13.17 15.72
CA MET A 1 -8.23 13.18 14.30
C MET A 1 -8.61 11.76 13.89
N GLN A 2 -9.84 11.52 13.44
CA GLN A 2 -10.34 10.21 13.00
C GLN A 2 -10.13 10.02 11.49
N CYS A 3 -9.33 9.03 11.10
CA CYS A 3 -8.98 8.78 9.71
C CYS A 3 -9.41 7.40 9.24
N LYS A 4 -10.08 7.33 8.10
CA LYS A 4 -10.43 6.06 7.44
C LYS A 4 -9.46 5.77 6.30
N LEU A 5 -8.86 4.59 6.30
CA LEU A 5 -7.92 4.12 5.27
C LEU A 5 -8.62 3.06 4.42
N VAL A 6 -8.88 3.36 3.16
CA VAL A 6 -9.82 2.63 2.31
C VAL A 6 -9.12 2.00 1.12
N ALA A 7 -9.27 0.69 0.98
CA ALA A 7 -8.92 -0.05 -0.23
C ALA A 7 -10.14 -0.74 -0.81
N ILE A 8 -10.32 -0.63 -2.13
CA ILE A 8 -11.33 -1.36 -2.89
C ILE A 8 -10.59 -2.41 -3.72
N ASN A 9 -10.57 -3.64 -3.22
CA ASN A 9 -9.82 -4.75 -3.80
C ASN A 9 -10.60 -5.41 -4.95
N GLY A 10 -9.90 -6.11 -5.86
CA GLY A 10 -10.59 -6.92 -6.88
C GLY A 10 -11.42 -8.07 -6.29
N ARG A 11 -10.98 -8.63 -5.15
CA ARG A 11 -11.63 -9.73 -4.41
C ARG A 11 -11.28 -9.67 -2.93
N TYR A 12 -12.12 -10.29 -2.09
CA TYR A 12 -11.94 -10.36 -0.64
C TYR A 12 -10.61 -11.02 -0.23
N THR A 13 -10.16 -12.05 -0.95
CA THR A 13 -8.91 -12.77 -0.65
C THR A 13 -7.67 -11.90 -0.74
N HIS A 14 -7.74 -10.73 -1.37
CA HIS A 14 -6.63 -9.80 -1.46
C HIS A 14 -6.65 -8.86 -0.25
N SER A 15 -5.50 -8.70 0.39
CA SER A 15 -5.23 -7.63 1.34
C SER A 15 -4.55 -6.46 0.62
N SER A 16 -4.68 -5.25 1.16
CA SER A 16 -3.98 -4.07 0.65
C SER A 16 -2.82 -3.70 1.56
N LEU A 17 -1.61 -4.13 1.17
CA LEU A 17 -0.36 -3.83 1.87
C LEU A 17 -0.18 -2.33 2.13
N ALA A 18 -0.61 -1.49 1.17
CA ALA A 18 -0.48 -0.03 1.25
C ALA A 18 -1.19 0.59 2.45
N LEU A 19 -2.34 0.04 2.88
CA LEU A 19 -3.09 0.61 4.01
C LEU A 19 -2.30 0.51 5.32
N PHE A 20 -1.53 -0.57 5.50
CA PHE A 20 -0.72 -0.78 6.70
C PHE A 20 0.49 0.17 6.72
N HIS A 21 1.11 0.42 5.57
CA HIS A 21 2.17 1.44 5.46
C HIS A 21 1.63 2.84 5.76
N VAL A 22 0.49 3.21 5.16
CA VAL A 22 -0.16 4.51 5.41
C VAL A 22 -0.54 4.66 6.88
N ARG A 23 -1.13 3.63 7.50
CA ARG A 23 -1.41 3.63 8.93
C ARG A 23 -0.17 3.94 9.74
N ASN A 24 0.90 3.17 9.54
CA ASN A 24 2.09 3.29 10.38
C ASN A 24 2.74 4.66 10.24
N GLU A 25 2.80 5.21 9.03
CA GLU A 25 3.33 6.55 8.80
C GLU A 25 2.45 7.64 9.41
N LEU A 26 1.12 7.56 9.27
CA LEU A 26 0.20 8.51 9.89
C LEU A 26 0.30 8.49 11.41
N GLU A 27 0.27 7.30 12.03
CA GLU A 27 0.33 7.18 13.49
C GLU A 27 1.71 7.54 14.06
N THR A 28 2.79 7.35 13.30
CA THR A 28 4.15 7.75 13.71
C THR A 28 4.32 9.27 13.68
N ASN A 29 3.77 9.94 12.66
CA ASN A 29 3.99 11.38 12.45
C ASN A 29 2.85 12.27 12.98
N CYS A 30 1.73 11.69 13.39
CA CYS A 30 0.55 12.41 13.90
C CYS A 30 0.03 11.73 15.17
N ALA A 31 0.53 12.13 16.33
CA ALA A 31 0.29 11.44 17.62
C ALA A 31 -1.20 11.36 18.05
N GLU A 32 -2.03 12.32 17.65
CA GLU A 32 -3.47 12.37 17.99
C GLU A 32 -4.38 11.76 16.90
N LEU A 33 -3.79 11.12 15.88
CA LEU A 33 -4.49 10.53 14.77
C LEU A 33 -4.85 9.07 15.09
N VAL A 34 -6.12 8.72 14.95
CA VAL A 34 -6.63 7.35 15.06
C VAL A 34 -7.03 6.86 13.69
N THR A 35 -6.54 5.69 13.29
CA THR A 35 -6.83 5.11 11.98
C THR A 35 -7.82 3.95 12.06
N GLU A 36 -8.72 3.87 11.07
CA GLU A 36 -9.56 2.70 10.80
C GLU A 36 -9.22 2.15 9.42
N ILE A 37 -8.77 0.89 9.34
CA ILE A 37 -8.56 0.21 8.05
C ILE A 37 -9.87 -0.39 7.55
N ILE A 38 -10.27 0.00 6.35
CA ILE A 38 -11.48 -0.45 5.67
C ILE A 38 -11.09 -1.14 4.35
N GLN A 39 -11.24 -2.47 4.31
CA GLN A 39 -10.93 -3.28 3.13
C GLN A 39 -12.19 -3.81 2.45
N LEU A 40 -12.57 -3.14 1.37
CA LEU A 40 -13.72 -3.43 0.51
C LEU A 40 -13.28 -4.20 -0.74
N THR A 41 -14.25 -4.50 -1.58
CA THR A 41 -14.11 -5.06 -2.92
C THR A 41 -14.90 -4.24 -3.94
N ILE A 42 -14.56 -4.39 -5.21
CA ILE A 42 -15.32 -3.77 -6.32
C ILE A 42 -16.78 -4.24 -6.43
N ARG A 43 -17.19 -5.25 -5.64
CA ARG A 43 -18.55 -5.79 -5.60
C ARG A 43 -19.36 -5.30 -4.41
N ASP A 44 -18.75 -4.59 -3.47
CA ASP A 44 -19.49 -4.04 -2.33
C ASP A 44 -20.49 -2.99 -2.81
N PRO A 45 -21.74 -3.00 -2.31
CA PRO A 45 -22.78 -2.09 -2.78
C PRO A 45 -22.38 -0.62 -2.57
N TYR A 46 -22.40 0.15 -3.65
CA TYR A 46 -21.91 1.54 -3.67
C TYR A 46 -22.52 2.40 -2.56
N TYR A 47 -23.85 2.36 -2.39
CA TYR A 47 -24.54 3.20 -1.41
C TYR A 47 -24.18 2.83 0.03
N GLU A 48 -24.03 1.54 0.34
CA GLU A 48 -23.61 1.08 1.67
C GLU A 48 -22.18 1.50 1.98
N VAL A 49 -21.29 1.40 0.98
CA VAL A 49 -19.91 1.90 1.09
C VAL A 49 -19.92 3.41 1.36
N LEU A 50 -20.65 4.19 0.58
CA LEU A 50 -20.72 5.64 0.73
C LEU A 50 -21.20 6.04 2.13
N LEU A 51 -22.29 5.46 2.61
CA LEU A 51 -22.82 5.70 3.96
C LEU A 51 -21.81 5.31 5.05
N ARG A 52 -21.18 4.14 4.93
CA ARG A 52 -20.16 3.69 5.88
C ARG A 52 -18.97 4.63 5.95
N LEU A 53 -18.51 5.13 4.79
CA LEU A 53 -17.38 6.05 4.74
C LEU A 53 -17.74 7.42 5.33
N ALA A 54 -18.95 7.93 5.09
CA ALA A 54 -19.44 9.18 5.65
C ALA A 54 -19.80 9.11 7.15
N ALA A 55 -20.09 7.92 7.68
CA ALA A 55 -20.49 7.73 9.08
C ALA A 55 -19.42 8.22 10.07
N ASP A 56 -19.84 8.58 11.28
CA ASP A 56 -18.98 9.00 12.40
C ASP A 56 -18.18 10.29 12.15
N ALA A 57 -18.54 11.07 11.13
CA ALA A 57 -17.94 12.36 10.78
C ALA A 57 -16.39 12.31 10.76
N PRO A 58 -15.79 11.52 9.84
CA PRO A 58 -14.34 11.35 9.80
C PRO A 58 -13.66 12.67 9.45
N ASP A 59 -12.52 12.92 10.08
CA ASP A 59 -11.71 14.09 9.79
C ASP A 59 -11.01 13.97 8.44
N ALA A 60 -10.61 12.75 8.05
CA ALA A 60 -9.99 12.46 6.76
C ALA A 60 -10.30 11.04 6.26
N ILE A 61 -10.38 10.87 4.94
CA ILE A 61 -10.51 9.58 4.27
C ILE A 61 -9.39 9.45 3.23
N PHE A 62 -8.62 8.37 3.34
CA PHE A 62 -7.51 8.03 2.46
C PHE A 62 -7.89 6.88 1.56
N PHE A 63 -7.82 7.06 0.25
CA PHE A 63 -8.06 6.01 -0.74
C PHE A 63 -6.77 5.54 -1.38
N THR A 64 -6.68 4.23 -1.66
CA THR A 64 -5.67 3.68 -2.58
C THR A 64 -6.30 3.37 -3.94
N ALA A 65 -5.88 4.13 -4.96
CA ALA A 65 -6.36 4.03 -6.33
C ALA A 65 -5.47 3.11 -7.18
N ALA A 66 -6.11 2.17 -7.86
CA ALA A 66 -5.54 1.20 -8.77
C ALA A 66 -6.41 1.11 -10.05
N VAL A 67 -5.90 0.40 -11.06
CA VAL A 67 -6.53 0.34 -12.40
C VAL A 67 -7.95 -0.21 -12.40
N TRP A 68 -8.32 -1.05 -11.42
CA TRP A 68 -9.64 -1.67 -11.35
C TRP A 68 -10.65 -0.91 -10.47
N ASN A 69 -10.25 0.14 -9.75
CA ASN A 69 -11.13 0.85 -8.80
C ASN A 69 -11.15 2.37 -8.98
N SER A 70 -10.40 2.93 -9.95
CA SER A 70 -10.27 4.37 -10.16
C SER A 70 -11.62 5.05 -10.41
N GLU A 71 -12.46 4.50 -11.29
CA GLU A 71 -13.79 5.05 -11.59
C GLU A 71 -14.70 5.09 -10.34
N GLN A 72 -14.68 4.02 -9.55
CA GLN A 72 -15.46 3.94 -8.31
C GLN A 72 -14.95 4.94 -7.25
N ILE A 73 -13.64 5.12 -7.14
CA ILE A 73 -13.05 6.12 -6.23
C ILE A 73 -13.40 7.54 -6.68
N VAL A 74 -13.36 7.85 -7.98
CA VAL A 74 -13.79 9.16 -8.50
C VAL A 74 -15.25 9.44 -8.09
N ALA A 75 -16.15 8.47 -8.26
CA ALA A 75 -17.55 8.63 -7.84
C ALA A 75 -17.67 8.86 -6.33
N LEU A 76 -17.00 8.03 -5.52
CA LEU A 76 -17.01 8.17 -4.05
C LEU A 76 -16.46 9.52 -3.59
N LEU A 77 -15.36 10.00 -4.17
CA LEU A 77 -14.77 11.29 -3.81
C LEU A 77 -15.73 12.47 -4.10
N LYS A 78 -16.47 12.41 -5.21
CA LYS A 78 -17.49 13.43 -5.54
C LYS A 78 -18.66 13.41 -4.55
N ASP A 79 -19.17 12.24 -4.23
CA ASP A 79 -20.32 12.14 -3.32
C ASP A 79 -19.92 12.46 -1.87
N LEU A 80 -18.73 12.02 -1.44
CA LEU A 80 -18.21 12.30 -0.10
C LEU A 80 -17.91 13.79 0.10
N SER A 81 -17.41 14.50 -0.92
CA SER A 81 -17.14 15.95 -0.78
C SER A 81 -18.43 16.75 -0.54
N VAL A 82 -19.58 16.25 -0.99
CA VAL A 82 -20.90 16.85 -0.75
C VAL A 82 -21.48 16.39 0.60
N LEU A 83 -21.37 15.10 0.93
CA LEU A 83 -21.95 14.53 2.15
C LEU A 83 -21.20 14.93 3.42
N VAL A 84 -19.87 15.01 3.35
CA VAL A 84 -18.99 15.34 4.48
C VAL A 84 -17.99 16.43 4.05
N PRO A 85 -18.45 17.67 3.79
CA PRO A 85 -17.63 18.73 3.20
C PRO A 85 -16.47 19.19 4.09
N SER A 86 -16.52 18.89 5.39
CA SER A 86 -15.42 19.10 6.33
C SER A 86 -14.41 17.95 6.34
N CYS A 87 -14.60 16.87 5.60
CA CYS A 87 -13.67 15.74 5.59
C CYS A 87 -12.53 16.00 4.60
N LEU A 88 -11.29 15.78 5.02
CA LEU A 88 -10.14 15.81 4.11
C LEU A 88 -10.13 14.54 3.26
N LEU A 89 -10.23 14.68 1.95
CA LEU A 89 -10.18 13.54 1.03
C LEU A 89 -8.79 13.44 0.42
N VAL A 90 -8.14 12.29 0.59
CA VAL A 90 -6.79 12.04 0.09
C VAL A 90 -6.79 10.78 -0.78
N VAL A 91 -6.14 10.85 -1.94
CA VAL A 91 -5.97 9.69 -2.83
C VAL A 91 -4.49 9.43 -3.10
N GLY A 92 -4.08 8.18 -2.85
CA GLY A 92 -2.75 7.66 -3.17
C GLY A 92 -2.84 6.42 -4.06
N GLY A 93 -1.71 5.74 -4.25
CA GLY A 93 -1.62 4.53 -5.08
C GLY A 93 -1.33 4.79 -6.56
N PRO A 94 -1.15 3.73 -7.38
CA PRO A 94 -0.65 3.85 -8.74
C PRO A 94 -1.53 4.66 -9.71
N GLN A 95 -2.81 4.88 -9.39
CA GLN A 95 -3.74 5.67 -10.20
C GLN A 95 -4.13 7.00 -9.54
N ALA A 96 -3.44 7.43 -8.48
CA ALA A 96 -3.80 8.65 -7.73
C ALA A 96 -3.89 9.90 -8.61
N THR A 97 -2.92 10.10 -9.51
CA THR A 97 -2.90 11.25 -10.42
C THR A 97 -4.00 11.19 -11.47
N VAL A 98 -4.38 9.99 -11.93
CA VAL A 98 -5.49 9.79 -12.86
C VAL A 98 -6.82 10.11 -12.19
N VAL A 99 -7.02 9.64 -10.96
CA VAL A 99 -8.21 9.96 -10.15
C VAL A 99 -8.29 11.46 -9.88
N GLY A 100 -7.19 12.08 -9.42
CA GLY A 100 -7.16 13.52 -9.14
C GLY A 100 -7.45 14.37 -10.37
N ALA A 101 -6.93 14.00 -11.54
CA ALA A 101 -7.19 14.71 -12.79
C ALA A 101 -8.64 14.59 -13.30
N ALA A 102 -9.39 13.59 -12.84
CA ALA A 102 -10.80 13.39 -13.19
C ALA A 102 -11.78 14.17 -12.27
N LEU A 103 -11.24 14.88 -11.28
CA LEU A 103 -11.98 15.64 -10.27
C LEU A 103 -11.73 17.15 -10.43
N GLU A 104 -12.66 17.95 -9.93
CA GLU A 104 -12.48 19.40 -9.83
C GLU A 104 -11.40 19.73 -8.80
N GLU A 105 -10.69 20.84 -9.01
CA GLU A 105 -9.64 21.30 -8.12
C GLU A 105 -10.20 21.54 -6.70
N GLY A 106 -9.49 21.01 -5.69
CA GLY A 106 -9.88 21.14 -4.28
C GLY A 106 -10.79 20.03 -3.75
N ILE A 107 -11.30 19.11 -4.58
CA ILE A 107 -12.08 17.96 -4.09
C ILE A 107 -11.22 17.03 -3.23
N CYS A 108 -9.99 16.74 -3.67
CA CYS A 108 -9.08 15.86 -2.94
C CYS A 108 -7.62 16.27 -3.09
N THR A 109 -6.81 15.86 -2.12
CA THR A 109 -5.35 15.89 -2.19
C THR A 109 -4.82 14.63 -2.84
N VAL A 110 -3.92 14.77 -3.82
CA VAL A 110 -3.22 13.66 -4.46
C VAL A 110 -1.87 13.42 -3.78
N VAL A 111 -1.59 12.17 -3.41
CA VAL A 111 -0.26 11.75 -2.92
C VAL A 111 0.35 10.78 -3.91
N ARG A 112 1.46 11.17 -4.54
CA ARG A 112 2.21 10.33 -5.49
C ARG A 112 3.46 9.74 -4.83
N GLY A 113 3.71 8.47 -5.09
CA GLY A 113 4.91 7.77 -4.60
C GLY A 113 4.67 7.05 -3.29
N ALA A 114 5.75 6.73 -2.59
CA ALA A 114 5.72 6.00 -1.32
C ALA A 114 5.34 6.94 -0.17
N VAL A 115 4.38 6.55 0.66
CA VAL A 115 3.93 7.35 1.82
C VAL A 115 5.07 7.56 2.82
N GLU A 116 5.95 6.57 2.97
CA GLU A 116 7.09 6.64 3.88
C GLU A 116 8.14 7.67 3.44
N ALA A 117 8.09 8.08 2.16
CA ALA A 117 8.98 9.06 1.52
C ALA A 117 8.33 10.44 1.34
N VAL A 118 7.05 10.61 1.69
CA VAL A 118 6.35 11.89 1.53
C VAL A 118 7.01 12.99 2.38
N GLU A 119 6.90 14.23 1.92
CA GLU A 119 7.34 15.43 2.62
C GLU A 119 6.88 15.48 4.10
N PRO A 120 7.74 15.83 5.08
CA PRO A 120 7.29 16.09 6.45
C PRO A 120 6.17 17.13 6.57
N GLU A 121 6.15 18.10 5.64
CA GLU A 121 5.11 19.11 5.52
C GLU A 121 3.72 18.51 5.31
N PHE A 122 3.62 17.33 4.66
CA PHE A 122 2.35 16.62 4.51
C PHE A 122 1.69 16.35 5.86
N TYR A 123 2.43 15.84 6.83
CA TYR A 123 1.90 15.52 8.16
C TYR A 123 1.57 16.77 8.98
N THR A 124 2.34 17.85 8.78
CA THR A 124 2.06 19.15 9.43
C THR A 124 0.77 19.76 8.87
N ASP A 125 0.64 19.78 7.54
CA ASP A 125 -0.52 20.30 6.84
C ASP A 125 -1.78 19.45 7.13
N LEU A 126 -1.63 18.13 7.29
CA LEU A 126 -2.72 17.22 7.68
C LEU A 126 -3.27 17.57 9.07
N GLN A 127 -2.40 17.75 10.06
CA GLN A 127 -2.79 18.10 11.43
C GLN A 127 -3.43 19.49 11.51
N ASN A 128 -2.95 20.44 10.72
CA ASN A 128 -3.51 21.79 10.63
C ASN A 128 -4.75 21.87 9.72
N ARG A 129 -5.11 20.77 9.04
CA ARG A 129 -6.22 20.70 8.06
C ARG A 129 -6.05 21.68 6.90
N THR A 130 -4.80 21.89 6.47
CA THR A 130 -4.39 22.81 5.39
C THR A 130 -3.67 22.07 4.26
N LEU A 131 -4.10 20.84 3.95
CA LEU A 131 -3.51 20.04 2.88
C LEU A 131 -3.52 20.78 1.54
N ARG A 132 -2.40 20.71 0.82
CA ARG A 132 -2.26 21.15 -0.56
C ARG A 132 -2.95 20.17 -1.50
N GLY A 133 -3.15 20.57 -2.76
CA GLY A 133 -3.72 19.69 -3.77
C GLY A 133 -2.83 18.50 -4.14
N TYR A 134 -1.51 18.57 -3.88
CA TYR A 134 -0.56 17.55 -4.29
C TYR A 134 0.64 17.43 -3.32
N TYR A 135 1.05 16.20 -3.05
CA TYR A 135 2.29 15.82 -2.38
C TYR A 135 2.93 14.62 -3.10
N GLY A 136 4.24 14.41 -2.91
CA GLY A 136 4.87 13.20 -3.39
C GLY A 136 6.34 13.33 -3.71
N ARG A 137 7.08 12.28 -3.32
CA ARG A 137 8.48 12.08 -3.66
C ARG A 137 8.69 10.68 -4.22
N SER A 138 9.80 10.53 -4.94
CA SER A 138 10.24 9.22 -5.42
C SER A 138 10.52 8.28 -4.23
N PHE A 139 10.27 6.98 -4.43
CA PHE A 139 10.57 5.97 -3.42
C PHE A 139 12.07 5.84 -3.13
N PHE A 140 12.98 6.38 -3.96
CA PHE A 140 14.41 6.40 -3.63
C PHE A 140 14.73 7.16 -2.34
N HIS A 141 13.85 8.08 -1.92
CA HIS A 141 14.01 8.77 -0.64
C HIS A 141 13.82 7.85 0.58
N LEU A 142 13.33 6.62 0.40
CA LEU A 142 13.29 5.59 1.47
C LEU A 142 14.69 5.32 2.04
N GLN A 143 15.74 5.34 1.20
CA GLN A 143 17.11 5.06 1.63
C GLN A 143 17.65 6.09 2.64
N ASN A 144 17.05 7.28 2.68
CA ASN A 144 17.48 8.37 3.56
C ASN A 144 16.81 8.34 4.94
N LYS A 145 15.91 7.39 5.19
CA LYS A 145 15.13 7.30 6.42
C LYS A 145 15.39 5.97 7.10
N GLU A 146 16.05 6.03 8.25
CA GLU A 146 16.39 4.85 9.05
C GLU A 146 15.11 4.10 9.47
N GLY A 147 15.07 2.78 9.23
CA GLY A 147 13.87 1.97 9.48
C GLY A 147 12.72 2.16 8.48
N ALA A 148 12.88 3.02 7.46
CA ALA A 148 11.95 3.05 6.34
C ALA A 148 12.00 1.73 5.56
N PHE A 149 10.87 1.36 4.98
CA PHE A 149 10.73 0.12 4.21
C PHE A 149 10.88 -1.17 5.04
N ARG A 150 10.28 -1.21 6.23
CA ARG A 150 10.01 -2.45 7.00
C ARG A 150 8.63 -3.01 6.69
N SER A 151 8.40 -4.30 7.01
CA SER A 151 7.06 -4.90 7.03
C SER A 151 6.11 -4.03 7.86
N PRO A 152 4.93 -3.66 7.34
CA PRO A 152 4.03 -2.75 8.04
C PRO A 152 3.07 -3.47 9.01
N TYR A 153 3.12 -4.80 9.07
CA TYR A 153 2.17 -5.61 9.83
C TYR A 153 2.43 -5.53 11.33
N ARG A 154 1.32 -5.45 12.08
CA ARG A 154 1.27 -5.61 13.53
C ARG A 154 0.68 -6.98 13.85
N GLU A 155 0.99 -7.50 15.02
CA GLU A 155 0.44 -8.78 15.49
C GLU A 155 -1.10 -8.84 15.42
N SER A 156 -1.77 -7.73 15.76
CA SER A 156 -3.23 -7.62 15.68
C SER A 156 -3.81 -7.70 14.26
N ASP A 157 -3.01 -7.44 13.23
CA ASP A 157 -3.47 -7.48 11.83
C ASP A 157 -3.76 -8.91 11.36
N PHE A 158 -2.99 -9.89 11.87
CA PHE A 158 -3.14 -11.31 11.53
C PHE A 158 -4.46 -11.89 12.04
N GLY A 159 -4.94 -11.42 13.19
CA GLY A 159 -6.24 -11.79 13.75
C GLY A 159 -7.43 -11.00 13.18
N SER A 160 -7.20 -9.98 12.35
CA SER A 160 -8.23 -9.07 11.86
C SER A 160 -8.17 -8.88 10.34
N HIS A 161 -7.43 -7.88 9.86
CA HIS A 161 -7.42 -7.45 8.46
C HIS A 161 -6.77 -8.45 7.50
N LEU A 162 -5.92 -9.34 7.99
CA LEU A 162 -5.26 -10.40 7.21
C LEU A 162 -5.91 -11.78 7.38
N LEU A 163 -6.83 -11.92 8.35
CA LEU A 163 -7.47 -13.19 8.63
C LEU A 163 -8.21 -13.71 7.38
N ASN A 164 -7.94 -14.96 7.00
CA ASN A 164 -8.50 -15.62 5.81
C ASN A 164 -8.21 -14.90 4.47
N ARG A 165 -7.16 -14.08 4.41
CA ARG A 165 -6.69 -13.44 3.17
C ARG A 165 -5.29 -13.92 2.79
N ASN A 166 -4.92 -13.68 1.53
CA ASN A 166 -3.54 -13.78 1.11
C ASN A 166 -2.74 -12.66 1.77
N ILE A 167 -1.58 -13.00 2.33
CA ILE A 167 -0.67 -12.02 2.90
C ILE A 167 0.24 -11.52 1.79
N TYR A 168 0.37 -10.21 1.67
CA TYR A 168 1.21 -9.58 0.65
C TYR A 168 2.50 -9.11 1.31
N TYR A 169 3.64 -9.40 0.71
CA TYR A 169 4.92 -9.06 1.28
C TYR A 169 5.80 -8.42 0.20
N GLU A 170 6.50 -7.35 0.55
CA GLU A 170 7.37 -6.63 -0.36
C GLU A 170 8.80 -6.79 0.16
N SER A 171 9.63 -7.57 -0.55
CA SER A 171 11.05 -7.74 -0.24
C SER A 171 11.93 -6.74 -0.98
N SER A 172 11.38 -6.14 -2.05
CA SER A 172 11.97 -5.06 -2.82
C SER A 172 10.89 -4.13 -3.41
N ARG A 173 11.21 -2.85 -3.59
CA ARG A 173 10.32 -1.84 -4.17
C ARG A 173 10.98 -1.19 -5.38
N GLY A 174 10.22 -1.08 -6.47
CA GLY A 174 10.72 -0.58 -7.75
C GLY A 174 10.99 -1.72 -8.75
N CYS A 175 11.60 -1.37 -9.87
CA CYS A 175 11.94 -2.28 -10.95
C CYS A 175 13.14 -1.72 -11.72
N PRO A 176 14.18 -2.52 -12.03
CA PRO A 176 15.35 -2.00 -12.75
C PRO A 176 15.10 -1.89 -14.27
N PHE A 177 13.95 -2.37 -14.76
CA PHE A 177 13.61 -2.39 -16.17
C PHE A 177 12.81 -1.18 -16.60
N SER A 178 12.97 -0.80 -17.87
CA SER A 178 12.33 0.36 -18.51
C SER A 178 11.29 -0.03 -19.57
N CYS A 179 10.55 -1.12 -19.33
CA CYS A 179 9.57 -1.65 -20.29
C CYS A 179 8.55 -0.59 -20.70
N SER A 180 8.44 -0.29 -22.00
CA SER A 180 7.61 0.80 -22.54
C SER A 180 6.11 0.70 -22.24
N TYR A 181 5.64 -0.48 -21.84
CA TYR A 181 4.25 -0.77 -21.54
C TYR A 181 3.95 -0.86 -20.03
N CYS A 182 4.96 -0.75 -19.16
CA CYS A 182 4.81 -1.05 -17.74
C CYS A 182 4.69 0.23 -16.91
N LEU A 183 3.68 0.33 -16.05
CA LEU A 183 3.55 1.45 -15.11
C LEU A 183 4.75 1.55 -14.14
N SER A 184 5.37 0.41 -13.82
CA SER A 184 6.53 0.36 -12.93
C SER A 184 7.80 0.98 -13.55
N SER A 185 7.86 1.20 -14.86
CA SER A 185 8.99 1.89 -15.50
C SER A 185 8.91 3.42 -15.36
N ALA A 186 7.89 3.95 -14.67
CA ALA A 186 7.76 5.40 -14.43
C ALA A 186 8.89 5.95 -13.56
N GLU A 187 9.47 5.11 -12.70
CA GLU A 187 10.66 5.39 -11.90
C GLU A 187 11.58 4.17 -11.95
N ASN A 188 12.76 4.31 -12.58
CA ASN A 188 13.69 3.19 -12.80
C ASN A 188 14.61 2.98 -11.60
N GLY A 189 14.73 1.72 -11.18
CA GLY A 189 15.63 1.25 -10.12
C GLY A 189 14.87 0.52 -9.02
N THR A 190 15.61 -0.08 -8.10
CA THR A 190 15.05 -0.95 -7.05
C THR A 190 15.69 -0.63 -5.71
N VAL A 191 14.90 -0.68 -4.65
CA VAL A 191 15.36 -0.72 -3.25
C VAL A 191 15.08 -2.12 -2.71
N HIS A 192 16.11 -2.81 -2.23
CA HIS A 192 16.00 -4.16 -1.67
C HIS A 192 16.16 -4.13 -0.15
N LYS A 193 15.38 -4.96 0.54
CA LYS A 193 15.68 -5.34 1.92
C LYS A 193 16.88 -6.31 1.94
N SER A 194 17.69 -6.24 2.99
CA SER A 194 18.72 -7.26 3.23
C SER A 194 18.06 -8.62 3.49
N VAL A 195 18.80 -9.72 3.26
CA VAL A 195 18.28 -11.07 3.47
C VAL A 195 17.90 -11.28 4.94
N GLU A 196 18.69 -10.72 5.85
CA GLU A 196 18.47 -10.78 7.31
C GLU A 196 17.17 -10.07 7.69
N GLN A 197 16.92 -8.87 7.15
CA GLN A 197 15.65 -8.17 7.40
C GLN A 197 14.47 -8.96 6.84
N VAL A 198 14.62 -9.56 5.65
CA VAL A 198 13.56 -10.41 5.08
C VAL A 198 13.28 -11.60 5.98
N GLN A 199 14.31 -12.26 6.49
CA GLN A 199 14.16 -13.37 7.43
C GLN A 199 13.44 -12.95 8.71
N GLU A 200 13.85 -11.86 9.36
CA GLU A 200 13.19 -11.35 10.57
C GLU A 200 11.69 -11.09 10.36
N GLU A 201 11.33 -10.49 9.22
CA GLU A 201 9.95 -10.17 8.90
C GLU A 201 9.14 -11.42 8.49
N LEU A 202 9.76 -12.37 7.79
CA LEU A 202 9.16 -13.65 7.45
C LEU A 202 8.94 -14.50 8.70
N ASP A 203 9.84 -14.51 9.67
CA ASP A 203 9.65 -15.24 10.93
C ASP A 203 8.37 -14.81 11.66
N GLN A 204 8.09 -13.50 11.66
CA GLN A 204 6.85 -12.94 12.22
C GLN A 204 5.62 -13.37 11.42
N ILE A 205 5.68 -13.30 10.09
CA ILE A 205 4.55 -13.65 9.21
C ILE A 205 4.26 -15.16 9.27
N MET A 206 5.31 -15.98 9.23
CA MET A 206 5.22 -17.43 9.15
C MET A 206 4.78 -18.06 10.48
N HIS A 207 4.95 -17.37 11.61
CA HIS A 207 4.34 -17.75 12.89
C HIS A 207 2.82 -17.93 12.79
N HIS A 208 2.17 -17.18 11.90
CA HIS A 208 0.72 -17.23 11.66
C HIS A 208 0.31 -18.27 10.60
N ALA A 209 1.26 -19.04 10.06
CA ALA A 209 1.05 -20.10 9.08
C ALA A 209 0.07 -19.72 7.93
N PRO A 210 0.32 -18.61 7.19
CA PRO A 210 -0.60 -18.16 6.16
C PRO A 210 -0.73 -19.21 5.06
N LYS A 211 -1.94 -19.38 4.52
CA LYS A 211 -2.17 -20.30 3.39
C LYS A 211 -1.40 -19.87 2.14
N VAL A 212 -1.34 -18.57 1.89
CA VAL A 212 -0.68 -17.98 0.73
C VAL A 212 0.07 -16.72 1.16
N LEU A 213 1.37 -16.68 0.87
CA LEU A 213 2.21 -15.51 0.99
C LEU A 213 2.65 -15.06 -0.41
N ARG A 214 2.23 -13.87 -0.82
CA ARG A 214 2.53 -13.31 -2.15
C ARG A 214 3.60 -12.23 -2.04
N PHE A 215 4.74 -12.47 -2.66
CA PHE A 215 5.74 -11.43 -2.89
C PHE A 215 5.22 -10.49 -3.97
N VAL A 216 5.14 -9.20 -3.67
CA VAL A 216 4.63 -8.16 -4.59
C VAL A 216 5.74 -7.36 -5.28
N ASP A 217 6.98 -7.83 -5.12
CA ASP A 217 8.16 -7.39 -5.86
C ASP A 217 7.88 -7.43 -7.36
N ARG A 218 8.16 -6.34 -8.09
CA ARG A 218 7.84 -6.23 -9.53
C ARG A 218 8.59 -7.24 -10.39
N THR A 219 9.80 -7.58 -9.96
CA THR A 219 10.56 -8.71 -10.49
C THR A 219 11.36 -9.25 -9.32
N PHE A 220 10.87 -10.33 -8.71
CA PHE A 220 11.47 -10.93 -7.53
C PHE A 220 12.91 -11.39 -7.77
N ASN A 221 13.17 -11.97 -8.95
CA ASN A 221 14.49 -12.41 -9.37
C ASN A 221 15.27 -11.34 -10.15
N ASP A 222 15.07 -10.06 -9.82
CA ASP A 222 15.87 -9.01 -10.43
C ASP A 222 17.36 -9.14 -10.06
N LEU A 223 17.67 -9.65 -8.86
CA LEU A 223 19.01 -10.11 -8.50
C LEU A 223 18.98 -11.64 -8.33
N PRO A 224 19.48 -12.43 -9.30
CA PRO A 224 19.36 -13.89 -9.28
C PRO A 224 19.94 -14.54 -8.01
N GLU A 225 21.13 -14.13 -7.59
CA GLU A 225 21.78 -14.66 -6.38
C GLU A 225 20.94 -14.41 -5.13
N ARG A 226 20.44 -13.18 -4.97
CA ARG A 226 19.55 -12.82 -3.85
C ARG A 226 18.25 -13.62 -3.87
N ALA A 227 17.65 -13.80 -5.04
CA ALA A 227 16.40 -14.55 -5.17
C ALA A 227 16.60 -16.04 -4.82
N LEU A 228 17.73 -16.63 -5.21
CA LEU A 228 18.11 -17.98 -4.81
C LEU A 228 18.30 -18.10 -3.29
N ASP A 229 18.98 -17.14 -2.67
CA ASP A 229 19.14 -17.10 -1.21
C ASP A 229 17.80 -17.01 -0.48
N LEU A 230 16.88 -16.17 -0.98
CA LEU A 230 15.54 -16.10 -0.44
C LEU A 230 14.73 -17.38 -0.68
N TRP A 231 14.85 -18.04 -1.82
CA TRP A 231 14.18 -19.33 -2.03
C TRP A 231 14.72 -20.42 -1.10
N LYS A 232 16.03 -20.48 -0.87
CA LYS A 232 16.64 -21.38 0.12
C LYS A 232 16.12 -21.10 1.53
N LEU A 233 16.03 -19.82 1.91
CA LEU A 233 15.40 -19.41 3.17
C LEU A 233 13.94 -19.88 3.24
N LEU A 234 13.16 -19.66 2.19
CA LEU A 234 11.76 -20.04 2.15
C LEU A 234 11.53 -21.56 2.26
N LEU A 235 12.42 -22.36 1.66
CA LEU A 235 12.42 -23.82 1.79
C LEU A 235 12.76 -24.30 3.22
N SER A 236 13.41 -23.46 4.04
CA SER A 236 13.71 -23.81 5.43
C SER A 236 12.48 -23.71 6.35
N TYR A 237 11.45 -22.95 5.97
CA TYR A 237 10.18 -22.96 6.67
C TYR A 237 9.43 -24.24 6.30
N GLU A 238 9.46 -25.25 7.18
CA GLU A 238 8.66 -26.47 7.07
C GLU A 238 7.15 -26.15 7.18
N SER A 239 6.57 -25.61 6.10
CA SER A 239 5.20 -25.08 6.07
C SER A 239 4.44 -25.53 4.80
N ALA A 240 3.11 -25.57 4.92
CA ALA A 240 2.20 -25.75 3.78
C ALA A 240 1.86 -24.43 3.06
N THR A 241 2.50 -23.32 3.43
CA THR A 241 2.30 -22.00 2.81
C THR A 241 2.67 -22.04 1.33
N LEU A 242 1.76 -21.58 0.48
CA LEU A 242 2.06 -21.32 -0.93
C LEU A 242 2.74 -19.96 -1.08
N PHE A 243 3.98 -19.97 -1.55
CA PHE A 243 4.70 -18.75 -1.93
C PHE A 243 4.44 -18.41 -3.41
N HIS A 244 4.18 -17.14 -3.70
CA HIS A 244 3.90 -16.65 -5.05
C HIS A 244 4.79 -15.45 -5.39
N PHE A 245 5.34 -15.44 -6.60
CA PHE A 245 6.31 -14.45 -7.07
C PHE A 245 6.00 -14.02 -8.51
N GLU A 246 6.42 -12.82 -8.88
CA GLU A 246 6.52 -12.38 -10.27
C GLU A 246 8.02 -12.38 -10.66
N ILE A 247 8.38 -13.08 -11.74
CA ILE A 247 9.78 -13.31 -12.14
C ILE A 247 10.03 -12.97 -13.61
N ALA A 248 11.27 -12.62 -13.92
CA ALA A 248 11.82 -12.51 -15.26
C ALA A 248 12.36 -13.89 -15.72
N PRO A 249 11.80 -14.52 -16.76
CA PRO A 249 12.19 -15.88 -17.16
C PRO A 249 13.67 -16.00 -17.61
N ASP A 250 14.24 -14.94 -18.18
CA ASP A 250 15.63 -14.88 -18.64
C ASP A 250 16.66 -14.88 -17.50
N ARG A 251 16.19 -14.71 -16.26
CA ARG A 251 17.01 -14.67 -15.03
C ARG A 251 16.96 -15.97 -14.22
N ILE A 252 16.39 -17.03 -14.78
CA ILE A 252 16.35 -18.36 -14.14
C ILE A 252 17.55 -19.20 -14.61
N SER A 253 18.28 -19.75 -13.64
CA SER A 253 19.37 -20.72 -13.82
C SER A 253 18.88 -22.15 -13.58
N GLU A 254 19.79 -23.12 -13.73
CA GLU A 254 19.55 -24.52 -13.36
C GLU A 254 19.47 -24.73 -11.84
N GLU A 255 20.26 -23.97 -11.06
CA GLU A 255 20.15 -23.86 -9.59
C GLU A 255 18.83 -23.20 -9.17
#